data_AF-A0A1G0CWM8-F1
#
_entry.id   AF-A0A1G0CWM8-F1
#
_cell.length_a   1.000
_cell.length_b   1.000
_cell.length_c   1.000
_cell.angle_alpha   90.00
_cell.angle_beta   90.00
_cell.angle_gamma   90.00
#
_symmetry.space_group_name_H-M   'P 1'
#
loop_
_entity.id
_entity.type
_entity.pdbx_description
1 polymer ?
#
loop_
_entity_poly.entity_id
_entity_poly.type
_entity_poly.pdbx_seq_one_letter_code
_entity_poly.pdbx_strand_id
1 'polypeptide(L)'
;MNKYVAGISLLLALLAGCSEKQESGALSQLPPDIEAGKTLAQAKCSGCHGMDGRGVKDGIPNLAAQIESYLLKAIQTYYHGKRAGSSGDAMSITKELNPDQLRNVLGYYAGLPPLANLANMSAQYSYYDRGEELSKPCISCHDAGGNPTTAGMPRLAGQHPQYIIKTATRIYRDGASSMPAMHEALTGLSQADLSNIAIYFALNKPQPAPGKAGNPYEGKQFANDCIKCHGATGSGDESGTPSLAGQDVKYLNAMIKAYRDKVREHDAMHKALDGLKDREIEKIAIFFAAEQPAQIAFAPPEPIGDLAQRCDRCHSLVSTNPEMLAPKLNGQNRAYLIKAMTAYRDGDRGSSAMHKISSGLYFDASIEGIATYYSAQAAK
;
A
#
# COMPACT_ATOMS: atom_id res chain seq x y z
N MET A 1 6.65 -80.35 51.45
CA MET A 1 5.93 -80.79 52.66
C MET A 1 5.73 -79.57 53.55
N ASN A 2 4.47 -79.25 53.90
CA ASN A 2 4.01 -78.37 55.01
C ASN A 2 4.52 -76.91 55.06
N LYS A 3 3.81 -75.87 55.53
CA LYS A 3 2.43 -75.60 55.94
C LYS A 3 2.37 -74.09 56.33
N TYR A 4 1.25 -73.41 56.03
CA TYR A 4 0.58 -72.29 56.75
C TYR A 4 1.25 -70.89 56.88
N VAL A 5 0.60 -69.82 56.35
CA VAL A 5 -0.26 -68.78 57.02
C VAL A 5 0.54 -67.48 57.20
N ALA A 6 0.08 -66.23 57.05
CA ALA A 6 -1.21 -65.55 56.89
C ALA A 6 -0.93 -64.30 56.02
N GLY A 7 -1.84 -63.85 55.16
CA GLY A 7 -2.81 -62.80 55.52
C GLY A 7 -2.52 -61.52 54.74
N ILE A 8 -3.54 -60.96 54.07
CA ILE A 8 -3.85 -59.52 53.89
C ILE A 8 -4.86 -59.38 52.73
N SER A 9 -6.09 -59.10 53.16
CA SER A 9 -7.17 -58.27 52.59
C SER A 9 -7.11 -57.79 51.13
N LEU A 10 -8.05 -58.34 50.34
CA LEU A 10 -9.20 -57.66 49.69
C LEU A 10 -9.05 -56.25 49.05
N LEU A 11 -9.15 -56.25 47.72
CA LEU A 11 -9.97 -55.42 46.79
C LEU A 11 -9.76 -53.90 46.57
N LEU A 12 -9.48 -53.63 45.29
CA LEU A 12 -10.12 -52.70 44.34
C LEU A 12 -10.02 -51.16 44.48
N ALA A 13 -9.29 -50.60 43.51
CA ALA A 13 -9.64 -49.51 42.59
C ALA A 13 -10.20 -48.18 43.13
N LEU A 14 -9.48 -47.09 42.85
CA LEU A 14 -10.00 -45.94 42.08
C LEU A 14 -8.87 -44.93 41.77
N LEU A 15 -8.64 -44.72 40.47
CA LEU A 15 -7.84 -43.64 39.90
C LEU A 15 -8.54 -42.31 40.19
N ALA A 16 -8.01 -41.51 41.12
CA ALA A 16 -8.30 -40.08 41.20
C ALA A 16 -7.21 -39.32 40.45
N GLY A 17 -7.25 -39.40 39.11
CA GLY A 17 -6.57 -38.43 38.25
C GLY A 17 -7.47 -37.21 38.15
N CYS A 18 -7.07 -36.11 38.78
CA CYS A 18 -7.68 -34.81 38.57
C CYS A 18 -7.54 -34.43 37.09
N SER A 19 -8.60 -34.62 36.30
CA SER A 19 -8.74 -33.95 35.02
C SER A 19 -9.21 -32.53 35.34
N GLU A 20 -8.29 -31.58 35.34
CA GLU A 20 -8.61 -30.18 35.19
C GLU A 20 -9.44 -30.04 33.92
N LYS A 21 -10.73 -29.72 34.10
CA LYS A 21 -11.66 -29.51 33.00
C LYS A 21 -11.19 -28.24 32.31
N GLN A 22 -10.46 -28.39 31.21
CA GLN A 22 -10.15 -27.30 30.32
C GLN A 22 -11.48 -26.82 29.74
N GLU A 23 -12.09 -25.82 30.38
CA GLU A 23 -13.23 -25.10 29.83
C GLU A 23 -12.77 -24.44 28.53
N SER A 24 -12.99 -25.15 27.42
CA SER A 24 -12.99 -24.52 26.11
C SER A 24 -14.03 -23.41 26.17
N GLY A 25 -13.59 -22.16 26.11
CA GLY A 25 -14.44 -20.97 25.96
C GLY A 25 -15.22 -21.01 24.66
N ALA A 26 -16.18 -21.91 24.57
CA ALA A 26 -17.15 -21.97 23.50
C ALA A 26 -18.12 -20.81 23.70
N LEU A 27 -18.29 -20.01 22.65
CA LEU A 27 -19.31 -18.96 22.61
C LEU A 27 -20.67 -19.59 22.93
N SER A 28 -21.42 -18.97 23.85
CA SER A 28 -22.79 -19.37 24.18
C SER A 28 -23.61 -19.52 22.89
N GLN A 29 -24.42 -20.57 22.75
CA GLN A 29 -25.28 -20.79 21.57
C GLN A 29 -26.51 -19.87 21.53
N LEU A 30 -26.76 -19.10 22.58
CA LEU A 30 -27.89 -18.18 22.68
C LEU A 30 -27.72 -16.98 21.71
N PRO A 31 -28.84 -16.44 21.18
CA PRO A 31 -28.78 -15.20 20.39
C PRO A 31 -28.21 -14.03 21.22
N PRO A 32 -27.53 -13.06 20.59
CA PRO A 32 -26.97 -11.91 21.29
C PRO A 32 -28.07 -11.08 21.99
N ASP A 33 -27.80 -10.64 23.22
CA ASP A 33 -28.60 -9.64 23.92
C ASP A 33 -28.24 -8.25 23.38
N ILE A 34 -29.10 -7.74 22.50
CA ILE A 34 -28.89 -6.47 21.79
C ILE A 34 -28.89 -5.27 22.73
N GLU A 35 -29.72 -5.26 23.79
CA GLU A 35 -29.78 -4.13 24.72
C GLU A 35 -28.54 -4.11 25.62
N ALA A 36 -28.11 -5.27 26.14
CA ALA A 36 -26.84 -5.35 26.85
C ALA A 36 -25.65 -4.95 25.94
N GLY A 37 -25.70 -5.36 24.66
CA GLY A 37 -24.73 -4.97 23.64
C GLY A 37 -24.68 -3.47 23.41
N LYS A 38 -25.85 -2.81 23.33
CA LYS A 38 -25.98 -1.36 23.16
C LYS A 38 -25.42 -0.59 24.36
N THR A 39 -25.70 -1.02 25.59
CA THR A 39 -25.13 -0.40 26.80
C THR A 39 -23.61 -0.49 26.81
N LEU A 40 -23.05 -1.64 26.44
CA LEU A 40 -21.60 -1.83 26.31
C LEU A 40 -21.01 -0.99 25.18
N ALA A 41 -21.68 -0.94 24.02
CA ALA A 41 -21.27 -0.10 22.89
C ALA A 41 -21.17 1.37 23.31
N GLN A 42 -22.18 1.88 24.02
CA GLN A 42 -22.17 3.25 24.53
C GLN A 42 -20.99 3.51 25.47
N ALA A 43 -20.74 2.60 26.41
CA ALA A 43 -19.71 2.77 27.44
C ALA A 43 -18.27 2.64 26.90
N LYS A 44 -18.03 1.75 25.93
CA LYS A 44 -16.67 1.35 25.54
C LYS A 44 -16.32 1.53 24.07
N CYS A 45 -17.30 1.59 23.17
CA CYS A 45 -17.04 1.56 21.71
C CYS A 45 -17.39 2.89 21.00
N SER A 46 -18.41 3.60 21.51
CA SER A 46 -19.01 4.77 20.85
C SER A 46 -18.04 5.93 20.65
N GLY A 47 -17.03 6.07 21.52
CA GLY A 47 -15.98 7.09 21.39
C GLY A 47 -15.11 6.94 20.13
N CYS A 48 -15.11 5.76 19.49
CA CYS A 48 -14.42 5.53 18.22
C CYS A 48 -15.39 5.14 17.09
N HIS A 49 -16.40 4.34 17.37
CA HIS A 49 -17.29 3.77 16.35
C HIS A 49 -18.69 4.40 16.31
N GLY A 50 -18.95 5.44 17.10
CA GLY A 50 -20.28 6.03 17.22
C GLY A 50 -21.31 5.04 17.78
N MET A 51 -22.52 5.54 18.05
CA MET A 51 -23.66 4.68 18.36
C MET A 51 -24.36 4.18 17.10
N ASP A 52 -24.23 4.90 16.00
CA ASP A 52 -24.69 4.52 14.66
C ASP A 52 -23.70 3.56 13.95
N GLY A 53 -22.57 3.22 14.57
CA GLY A 53 -21.56 2.33 14.00
C GLY A 53 -20.63 3.01 12.99
N ARG A 54 -20.63 4.34 12.87
CA ARG A 54 -19.70 5.11 12.04
C ARG A 54 -18.38 5.39 12.78
N GLY A 55 -17.27 5.06 12.14
CA GLY A 55 -15.94 5.46 12.61
C GLY A 55 -15.83 6.98 12.67
N VAL A 56 -15.57 7.53 13.87
CA VAL A 56 -15.62 8.97 14.12
C VAL A 56 -14.38 9.73 13.64
N LYS A 57 -13.32 9.03 13.22
CA LYS A 57 -12.09 9.60 12.67
C LYS A 57 -11.44 8.68 11.65
N ASP A 58 -10.46 9.21 10.92
CA ASP A 58 -9.71 8.47 9.91
C ASP A 58 -9.03 7.23 10.50
N GLY A 59 -9.11 6.13 9.74
CA GLY A 59 -8.52 4.85 10.12
C GLY A 59 -9.35 4.02 11.09
N ILE A 60 -10.47 4.54 11.60
CA ILE A 60 -11.42 3.77 12.41
C ILE A 60 -12.49 3.16 11.50
N PRO A 61 -12.72 1.83 11.55
CA PRO A 61 -13.72 1.20 10.70
C PRO A 61 -15.15 1.49 11.13
N ASN A 62 -16.04 1.53 10.14
CA ASN A 62 -17.48 1.43 10.30
C ASN A 62 -17.84 -0.01 10.66
N LEU A 63 -18.68 -0.17 11.69
CA LEU A 63 -19.15 -1.46 12.22
C LEU A 63 -20.61 -1.74 11.85
N ALA A 64 -21.40 -0.70 11.56
CA ALA A 64 -22.82 -0.83 11.23
C ALA A 64 -23.05 -1.77 10.04
N ALA A 65 -24.05 -2.64 10.16
CA ALA A 65 -24.45 -3.63 9.15
C ALA A 65 -23.33 -4.58 8.67
N GLN A 66 -22.20 -4.61 9.36
CA GLN A 66 -21.12 -5.54 9.07
C GLN A 66 -21.50 -6.95 9.53
N ILE A 67 -20.86 -7.96 8.93
CA ILE A 67 -21.18 -9.36 9.22
C ILE A 67 -20.73 -9.73 10.65
N GLU A 68 -21.66 -10.16 11.51
CA GLU A 68 -21.39 -10.51 12.92
C GLU A 68 -20.25 -11.53 13.05
N SER A 69 -20.26 -12.59 12.25
CA SER A 69 -19.21 -13.62 12.26
C SER A 69 -17.84 -13.09 11.86
N TYR A 70 -17.78 -12.15 10.90
CA TYR A 70 -16.55 -11.47 10.54
C TYR A 70 -16.07 -10.55 11.68
N LEU A 71 -16.97 -9.77 12.29
CA LEU A 71 -16.61 -8.88 13.40
C LEU A 71 -16.04 -9.67 14.58
N LEU A 72 -16.65 -10.82 14.88
CA LEU A 72 -16.17 -11.74 15.91
C LEU A 72 -14.77 -12.27 15.57
N LYS A 73 -14.56 -12.74 14.34
CA LYS A 73 -13.24 -13.19 13.88
C LYS A 73 -12.20 -12.07 13.97
N ALA A 74 -12.57 -10.86 13.57
CA ALA A 74 -11.70 -9.69 13.63
C ALA A 74 -11.30 -9.36 15.08
N ILE A 75 -12.25 -9.37 16.02
CA ILE A 75 -11.96 -9.16 17.45
C ILE A 75 -11.04 -10.24 18.01
N GLN A 76 -11.28 -11.52 17.69
CA GLN A 76 -10.42 -12.62 18.13
C GLN A 76 -8.97 -12.45 17.64
N THR A 77 -8.75 -11.88 16.45
CA THR A 77 -7.38 -11.62 15.97
C THR A 77 -6.66 -10.54 16.79
N TYR A 78 -7.39 -9.55 17.33
CA TYR A 78 -6.84 -8.58 18.28
C TYR A 78 -6.54 -9.23 19.64
N TYR A 79 -7.47 -10.05 20.15
CA TYR A 79 -7.31 -10.74 21.43
C TYR A 79 -6.04 -11.61 21.46
N HIS A 80 -5.76 -12.35 20.38
CA HIS A 80 -4.57 -13.20 20.25
C HIS A 80 -3.31 -12.47 19.74
N GLY A 81 -3.32 -11.13 19.64
CA GLY A 81 -2.17 -10.34 19.20
C GLY A 81 -1.75 -10.56 17.74
N LYS A 82 -2.56 -11.26 16.94
CA LYS A 82 -2.32 -11.51 15.50
C LYS A 82 -2.66 -10.30 14.62
N ARG A 83 -3.23 -9.25 15.21
CA ARG A 83 -3.55 -7.99 14.55
C ARG A 83 -3.19 -6.83 15.49
N ALA A 84 -2.32 -5.93 15.05
CA ALA A 84 -2.12 -4.65 15.73
C ALA A 84 -3.34 -3.74 15.51
N GLY A 85 -3.89 -3.17 16.59
CA GLY A 85 -4.88 -2.10 16.51
C GLY A 85 -4.30 -0.86 15.84
N SER A 86 -5.13 -0.10 15.12
CA SER A 86 -4.73 1.24 14.66
C SER A 86 -4.45 2.19 15.82
N SER A 87 -5.01 1.87 16.98
CA SER A 87 -4.77 2.39 18.31
C SER A 87 -4.71 1.17 19.24
N GLY A 88 -3.72 1.06 20.14
CA GLY A 88 -3.61 -0.07 21.08
C GLY A 88 -4.88 -0.35 21.89
N ASP A 89 -5.77 0.64 21.97
CA ASP A 89 -7.06 0.64 22.65
C ASP A 89 -8.01 -0.48 22.22
N ALA A 90 -8.10 -0.81 20.93
CA ALA A 90 -9.00 -1.87 20.45
C ALA A 90 -8.61 -3.24 21.05
N MET A 91 -7.30 -3.49 21.18
CA MET A 91 -6.80 -4.71 21.82
C MET A 91 -7.02 -4.69 23.34
N SER A 92 -6.89 -3.52 23.99
CA SER A 92 -7.16 -3.38 25.43
C SER A 92 -8.63 -3.65 25.77
N ILE A 93 -9.56 -2.97 25.08
CA ILE A 93 -11.00 -3.08 25.34
C ILE A 93 -11.49 -4.51 25.12
N THR A 94 -11.01 -5.18 24.06
CA THR A 94 -11.43 -6.57 23.77
C THR A 94 -10.95 -7.59 24.79
N LYS A 95 -9.86 -7.33 25.52
CA LYS A 95 -9.36 -8.21 26.59
C LYS A 95 -10.13 -8.05 27.90
N GLU A 96 -10.84 -6.94 28.09
CA GLU A 96 -11.67 -6.68 29.27
C GLU A 96 -13.06 -7.31 29.19
N LEU A 97 -13.48 -7.72 27.99
CA LEU A 97 -14.82 -8.27 27.75
C LEU A 97 -14.80 -9.80 27.70
N ASN A 98 -15.79 -10.43 28.30
CA ASN A 98 -15.99 -11.88 28.18
C ASN A 98 -16.64 -12.23 26.82
N PRO A 99 -16.67 -13.52 26.42
CA PRO A 99 -17.20 -13.93 25.12
C PRO A 99 -18.66 -13.53 24.87
N ASP A 100 -19.52 -13.55 25.87
CA ASP A 100 -20.94 -13.18 25.74
C ASP A 100 -21.10 -11.66 25.59
N GLN A 101 -20.34 -10.87 26.36
CA GLN A 101 -20.30 -9.41 26.22
C GLN A 101 -19.81 -8.99 24.83
N LEU A 102 -18.78 -9.67 24.31
CA LEU A 102 -18.30 -9.49 22.94
C LEU A 102 -19.39 -9.83 21.93
N ARG A 103 -20.06 -10.98 22.08
CA ARG A 103 -21.14 -11.36 21.17
C ARG A 103 -22.28 -10.33 21.17
N ASN A 104 -22.69 -9.84 22.34
CA ASN A 104 -23.74 -8.85 22.49
C ASN A 104 -23.42 -7.53 21.78
N VAL A 105 -22.22 -6.96 21.99
CA VAL A 105 -21.82 -5.70 21.33
C VAL A 105 -21.68 -5.86 19.81
N LEU A 106 -21.21 -7.03 19.36
CA LEU A 106 -21.09 -7.35 17.93
C LEU A 106 -22.47 -7.52 17.28
N GLY A 107 -23.40 -8.20 17.95
CA GLY A 107 -24.78 -8.32 17.52
C GLY A 107 -25.47 -6.95 17.40
N TYR A 108 -25.24 -6.05 18.37
CA TYR A 108 -25.74 -4.68 18.30
C TYR A 108 -25.28 -3.96 17.04
N TYR A 109 -23.96 -3.87 16.79
CA TYR A 109 -23.43 -3.17 15.63
C TYR A 109 -23.79 -3.85 14.29
N ALA A 110 -23.79 -5.18 14.24
CA ALA A 110 -24.19 -5.93 13.06
C ALA A 110 -25.68 -5.74 12.71
N GLY A 111 -26.53 -5.53 13.73
CA GLY A 111 -27.96 -5.26 13.57
C GLY A 111 -28.31 -3.82 13.23
N LEU A 112 -27.36 -2.88 13.26
CA LEU A 112 -27.60 -1.50 12.84
C LEU A 112 -27.89 -1.42 11.34
N PRO A 113 -28.72 -0.46 10.89
CA PRO A 113 -28.94 -0.23 9.47
C PRO A 113 -27.62 0.16 8.78
N PRO A 114 -27.45 -0.19 7.48
CA PRO A 114 -26.32 0.28 6.70
C PRO A 114 -26.20 1.80 6.76
N LEU A 115 -24.98 2.31 6.92
CA LEU A 115 -24.74 3.75 6.95
C LEU A 115 -25.14 4.37 5.61
N ALA A 116 -25.99 5.41 5.67
CA ALA A 116 -26.25 6.24 4.51
C ALA A 116 -24.94 6.89 4.05
N ASN A 117 -24.69 6.79 2.74
CA ASN A 117 -23.55 7.46 2.13
C ASN A 117 -23.91 8.91 1.81
N LEU A 118 -23.16 9.85 2.38
CA LEU A 118 -23.25 11.27 2.03
C LEU A 118 -22.43 11.61 0.78
N ALA A 119 -21.54 10.71 0.35
CA ALA A 119 -20.68 10.93 -0.80
C ALA A 119 -21.32 10.35 -2.07
N ASN A 120 -22.10 11.18 -2.76
CA ASN A 120 -22.51 10.92 -4.14
C ASN A 120 -21.34 11.27 -5.08
N MET A 121 -20.23 10.53 -4.99
CA MET A 121 -19.08 10.70 -5.87
C MET A 121 -18.71 9.35 -6.48
N SER A 122 -19.50 8.95 -7.48
CA SER A 122 -19.09 7.95 -8.46
C SER A 122 -18.20 8.56 -9.55
N ALA A 123 -17.27 9.45 -9.18
CA ALA A 123 -16.23 9.83 -10.12
C ALA A 123 -15.34 8.60 -10.30
N GLN A 124 -15.45 7.96 -11.46
CA GLN A 124 -14.60 6.85 -11.87
C GLN A 124 -13.14 7.26 -11.62
N TYR A 125 -12.47 6.56 -10.69
CA TYR A 125 -11.09 6.88 -10.34
C TYR A 125 -10.19 6.56 -11.54
N SER A 126 -9.57 7.60 -12.12
CA SER A 126 -8.59 7.49 -13.20
C SER A 126 -7.22 7.86 -12.65
N TYR A 127 -6.25 6.94 -12.78
CA TYR A 127 -4.86 7.19 -12.39
C TYR A 127 -4.26 8.36 -13.17
N TYR A 128 -4.55 8.41 -14.47
CA TYR A 128 -4.04 9.44 -15.37
C TYR A 128 -4.62 10.81 -15.01
N ASP A 129 -5.94 10.93 -14.94
CA ASP A 129 -6.61 12.24 -14.72
C ASP A 129 -6.25 12.81 -13.34
N ARG A 130 -6.15 11.94 -12.32
CA ARG A 130 -5.69 12.35 -11.00
C ARG A 130 -4.22 12.78 -11.03
N GLY A 131 -3.37 12.06 -11.75
CA GLY A 131 -1.97 12.42 -11.92
C GLY A 131 -1.78 13.73 -12.68
N GLU A 132 -2.59 13.97 -13.71
CA GLU A 132 -2.61 15.22 -14.47
C GLU A 132 -2.98 16.41 -13.58
N GLU A 133 -4.06 16.28 -12.81
CA GLU A 133 -4.52 17.31 -11.89
C GLU A 133 -3.44 17.65 -10.84
N LEU A 134 -2.86 16.62 -10.23
CA LEU A 134 -1.79 16.76 -9.24
C LEU A 134 -0.49 17.32 -9.83
N SER A 135 -0.27 17.17 -11.13
CA SER A 135 0.95 17.63 -11.82
C SER A 135 0.90 19.10 -12.24
N LYS A 136 -0.23 19.80 -12.08
CA LYS A 136 -0.36 21.23 -12.42
C LYS A 136 0.72 22.13 -11.79
N PRO A 137 1.15 21.93 -10.52
CA PRO A 137 2.28 22.68 -9.98
C PRO A 137 3.62 22.30 -10.61
N CYS A 138 3.81 21.02 -10.97
CA CYS A 138 5.06 20.48 -11.52
C CYS A 138 5.37 21.04 -12.91
N ILE A 139 4.35 21.23 -13.75
CA ILE A 139 4.53 21.72 -15.13
C ILE A 139 4.98 23.18 -15.20
N SER A 140 4.97 23.93 -14.10
CA SER A 140 5.56 25.28 -14.05
C SER A 140 7.08 25.27 -14.26
N CYS A 141 7.74 24.15 -13.91
CA CYS A 141 9.18 23.95 -14.07
C CYS A 141 9.49 22.85 -15.10
N HIS A 142 8.71 21.77 -15.13
CA HIS A 142 8.95 20.62 -16.02
C HIS A 142 8.22 20.71 -17.38
N ASP A 143 7.59 21.86 -17.65
CA ASP A 143 6.75 22.17 -18.82
C ASP A 143 5.58 21.20 -19.04
N ALA A 144 4.71 21.54 -19.98
CA ALA A 144 3.53 20.75 -20.33
C ALA A 144 3.91 19.31 -20.72
N GLY A 145 3.20 18.34 -20.14
CA GLY A 145 3.45 16.92 -20.35
C GLY A 145 4.76 16.39 -19.72
N GLY A 146 5.57 17.23 -19.07
CA GLY A 146 6.85 16.83 -18.48
C GLY A 146 8.02 16.81 -19.47
N ASN A 147 7.95 17.63 -20.53
CA ASN A 147 8.98 17.79 -21.56
C ASN A 147 9.58 19.21 -21.51
N PRO A 148 10.52 19.46 -20.58
CA PRO A 148 11.04 20.80 -20.37
C PRO A 148 11.89 21.27 -21.55
N THR A 149 11.79 22.57 -21.80
CA THR A 149 12.61 23.29 -22.78
C THR A 149 13.80 24.01 -22.13
N THR A 150 13.79 24.13 -20.80
CA THR A 150 14.84 24.78 -20.02
C THR A 150 16.05 23.86 -19.85
N ALA A 151 17.23 24.33 -20.24
CA ALA A 151 18.47 23.56 -20.10
C ALA A 151 18.76 23.22 -18.63
N GLY A 152 19.14 21.97 -18.37
CA GLY A 152 19.36 21.43 -17.02
C GLY A 152 18.10 20.93 -16.30
N MET A 153 16.90 21.20 -16.82
CA MET A 153 15.66 20.69 -16.25
C MET A 153 15.40 19.26 -16.75
N PRO A 154 15.13 18.28 -15.87
CA PRO A 154 14.89 16.92 -16.31
C PRO A 154 13.51 16.71 -16.92
N ARG A 155 13.48 15.99 -18.04
CA ARG A 155 12.29 15.35 -18.59
C ARG A 155 11.71 14.32 -17.63
N LEU A 156 10.41 14.42 -17.38
CA LEU A 156 9.61 13.45 -16.63
C LEU A 156 8.77 12.57 -17.55
N ALA A 157 8.31 13.11 -18.69
CA ALA A 157 7.50 12.40 -19.68
C ALA A 157 8.16 11.06 -20.06
N GLY A 158 7.46 9.93 -20.12
CA GLY A 158 8.01 8.65 -20.52
C GLY A 158 9.06 8.05 -19.57
N GLN A 159 9.29 8.63 -18.40
CA GLN A 159 10.20 8.08 -17.40
C GLN A 159 9.51 6.97 -16.58
N HIS A 160 10.29 5.99 -16.10
CA HIS A 160 9.73 4.89 -15.33
C HIS A 160 9.08 5.36 -14.02
N PRO A 161 7.83 4.96 -13.73
CA PRO A 161 7.09 5.52 -12.59
C PRO A 161 7.77 5.18 -11.26
N GLN A 162 8.35 3.98 -11.12
CA GLN A 162 9.15 3.66 -9.93
C GLN A 162 10.37 4.55 -9.74
N TYR A 163 11.03 4.94 -10.84
CA TYR A 163 12.16 5.84 -10.74
C TYR A 163 11.70 7.22 -10.28
N ILE A 164 10.58 7.72 -10.82
CA ILE A 164 9.97 8.99 -10.37
C ILE A 164 9.64 8.90 -8.87
N ILE A 165 8.92 7.85 -8.44
CA ILE A 165 8.50 7.67 -7.03
C ILE A 165 9.72 7.57 -6.11
N LYS A 166 10.69 6.70 -6.42
CA LYS A 166 11.91 6.53 -5.59
C LYS A 166 12.73 7.82 -5.53
N THR A 167 12.87 8.53 -6.64
CA THR A 167 13.62 9.79 -6.70
C THR A 167 12.90 10.88 -5.91
N ALA A 168 11.60 11.08 -6.14
CA ALA A 168 10.77 12.06 -5.44
C ALA A 168 10.80 11.85 -3.92
N THR A 169 10.65 10.60 -3.48
CA THR A 169 10.64 10.27 -2.05
C THR A 169 12.03 10.38 -1.44
N ARG A 170 12.96 9.50 -1.83
CA ARG A 170 14.25 9.33 -1.12
C ARG A 170 15.19 10.50 -1.30
N ILE A 171 15.20 11.12 -2.48
CA ILE A 171 16.18 12.16 -2.81
C ILE A 171 15.65 13.55 -2.48
N TYR A 172 14.44 13.86 -2.92
CA TYR A 172 13.94 15.24 -2.83
C TYR A 172 13.10 15.49 -1.59
N ARG A 173 12.14 14.60 -1.28
CA ARG A 173 11.29 14.79 -0.09
C ARG A 173 12.06 14.49 1.20
N ASP A 174 12.73 13.35 1.27
CA ASP A 174 13.43 12.92 2.50
C ASP A 174 14.86 13.52 2.57
N GLY A 175 15.47 13.84 1.42
CA GLY A 175 16.80 14.47 1.29
C GLY A 175 16.74 15.97 0.99
N ALA A 176 15.95 16.73 1.76
CA ALA A 176 15.57 18.12 1.50
C ALA A 176 16.72 19.09 1.12
N SER A 177 17.93 18.89 1.66
CA SER A 177 19.10 19.72 1.35
C SER A 177 19.61 19.59 -0.08
N SER A 178 19.23 18.54 -0.80
CA SER A 178 19.70 18.28 -2.17
C SER A 178 19.03 19.17 -3.21
N MET A 179 17.78 19.60 -2.99
CA MET A 179 17.03 20.47 -3.90
C MET A 179 15.79 21.08 -3.22
N PRO A 180 15.90 22.26 -2.58
CA PRO A 180 14.79 22.87 -1.82
C PRO A 180 13.50 23.07 -2.63
N ALA A 181 13.61 23.49 -3.91
CA ALA A 181 12.45 23.68 -4.78
C ALA A 181 11.66 22.38 -5.01
N MET A 182 12.35 21.24 -5.19
CA MET A 182 11.69 19.96 -5.34
C MET A 182 11.15 19.43 -4.01
N HIS A 183 11.83 19.69 -2.89
CA HIS A 183 11.30 19.35 -1.57
C HIS A 183 9.96 20.05 -1.30
N GLU A 184 9.90 21.36 -1.55
CA GLU A 184 8.68 22.15 -1.41
C GLU A 184 7.57 21.64 -2.33
N ALA A 185 7.87 21.41 -3.62
CA ALA A 185 6.89 20.90 -4.58
C ALA A 185 6.30 19.53 -4.22
N LEU A 186 7.02 18.72 -3.43
CA LEU A 186 6.60 17.39 -3.01
C LEU A 186 6.01 17.37 -1.59
N THR A 187 6.05 18.49 -0.88
CA THR A 187 5.56 18.58 0.50
C THR A 187 4.04 18.44 0.53
N GLY A 188 3.53 17.60 1.43
CA GLY A 188 2.09 17.32 1.56
C GLY A 188 1.54 16.29 0.57
N LEU A 189 2.31 15.84 -0.44
CA LEU A 189 1.88 14.77 -1.33
C LEU A 189 1.94 13.40 -0.64
N SER A 190 0.85 12.65 -0.73
CA SER A 190 0.81 11.25 -0.29
C SER A 190 1.57 10.33 -1.24
N GLN A 191 1.85 9.09 -0.83
CA GLN A 191 2.43 8.08 -1.73
C GLN A 191 1.53 7.73 -2.92
N ALA A 192 0.22 7.77 -2.73
CA ALA A 192 -0.74 7.60 -3.81
C ALA A 192 -0.73 8.78 -4.78
N ASP A 193 -0.59 10.01 -4.28
CA ASP A 193 -0.45 11.19 -5.15
C ASP A 193 0.82 11.09 -6.00
N LEU A 194 1.96 10.73 -5.39
CA LEU A 194 3.21 10.48 -6.11
C LEU A 194 3.07 9.35 -7.14
N SER A 195 2.34 8.29 -6.80
CA SER A 195 2.06 7.19 -7.73
C SER A 195 1.25 7.67 -8.95
N ASN A 196 0.20 8.47 -8.73
CA ASN A 196 -0.60 9.03 -9.83
C ASN A 196 0.21 9.98 -10.71
N ILE A 197 0.98 10.90 -10.11
CA ILE A 197 1.88 11.80 -10.84
C ILE A 197 2.89 11.01 -11.68
N ALA A 198 3.48 9.96 -11.10
CA ALA A 198 4.44 9.11 -11.79
C ALA A 198 3.80 8.34 -12.95
N ILE A 199 2.59 7.81 -12.77
CA ILE A 199 1.83 7.15 -13.85
C ILE A 199 1.51 8.13 -14.97
N TYR A 200 1.04 9.34 -14.63
CA TYR A 200 0.74 10.40 -15.60
C TYR A 200 1.96 10.74 -16.46
N PHE A 201 3.09 11.10 -15.84
CA PHE A 201 4.30 11.42 -16.59
C PHE A 201 4.84 10.20 -17.35
N ALA A 202 4.78 8.99 -16.79
CA ALA A 202 5.18 7.79 -17.50
C ALA A 202 4.39 7.58 -18.79
N LEU A 203 3.09 7.92 -18.82
CA LEU A 203 2.24 7.76 -20.01
C LEU A 203 2.36 8.91 -21.02
N ASN A 204 2.96 10.04 -20.64
CA ASN A 204 3.15 11.16 -21.55
C ASN A 204 4.25 10.88 -22.57
N LYS A 205 3.98 11.20 -23.84
CA LYS A 205 4.93 11.02 -24.93
C LYS A 205 6.22 11.81 -24.66
N PRO A 206 7.38 11.15 -24.56
CA PRO A 206 8.63 11.85 -24.34
C PRO A 206 9.09 12.58 -25.60
N GLN A 207 9.69 13.75 -25.39
CA GLN A 207 10.35 14.53 -26.43
C GLN A 207 11.82 14.72 -26.06
N PRO A 208 12.74 14.75 -27.03
CA PRO A 208 14.13 15.05 -26.73
C PRO A 208 14.25 16.47 -26.16
N ALA A 209 15.12 16.66 -25.18
CA ALA A 209 15.46 17.99 -24.67
C ALA A 209 15.96 18.88 -25.83
N PRO A 210 15.61 20.18 -25.86
CA PRO A 210 15.99 21.04 -26.96
C PRO A 210 17.49 21.32 -26.99
N GLY A 211 18.02 21.52 -28.20
CA GLY A 211 19.43 21.86 -28.44
C GLY A 211 20.21 20.70 -29.06
N LYS A 212 21.43 21.00 -29.53
CA LYS A 212 22.35 19.98 -30.04
C LYS A 212 23.20 19.47 -28.88
N ALA A 213 23.13 18.17 -28.61
CA ALA A 213 23.95 17.53 -27.58
C ALA A 213 25.46 17.58 -27.87
N GLY A 214 25.89 17.97 -29.08
CA GLY A 214 27.28 17.87 -29.52
C GLY A 214 27.49 16.63 -30.38
N ASN A 215 28.73 16.15 -30.50
CA ASN A 215 29.05 14.95 -31.28
C ASN A 215 28.84 13.68 -30.42
N PRO A 216 27.81 12.85 -30.68
CA PRO A 216 27.53 11.67 -29.86
C PRO A 216 28.52 10.52 -30.05
N TYR A 217 29.24 10.48 -31.19
CA TYR A 217 30.11 9.34 -31.53
C TYR A 217 31.26 9.15 -30.53
N GLU A 218 31.75 10.23 -29.93
CA GLU A 218 32.85 10.17 -28.97
C GLU A 218 32.44 9.57 -27.62
N GLY A 219 31.16 9.63 -27.27
CA GLY A 219 30.62 9.12 -25.99
C GLY A 219 30.27 7.65 -25.99
N LYS A 220 30.00 7.06 -27.18
CA LYS A 220 29.58 5.66 -27.30
C LYS A 220 30.57 4.68 -26.65
N GLN A 221 31.88 4.92 -26.79
CA GLN A 221 32.92 4.07 -26.21
C GLN A 221 32.91 4.04 -24.67
N PHE A 222 32.42 5.11 -24.04
CA PHE A 222 32.33 5.24 -22.58
C PHE A 222 30.97 4.77 -22.03
N ALA A 223 29.98 4.54 -22.89
CA ALA A 223 28.62 4.15 -22.49
C ALA A 223 28.41 2.63 -22.37
N ASN A 224 29.42 1.81 -22.69
CA ASN A 224 29.30 0.34 -22.75
C ASN A 224 28.83 -0.31 -21.45
N ASP A 225 29.22 0.22 -20.29
CA ASP A 225 28.76 -0.30 -19.00
C ASP A 225 27.35 0.22 -18.64
N CYS A 226 26.99 1.41 -19.12
CA CYS A 226 25.67 1.99 -18.90
C CYS A 226 24.58 1.22 -19.63
N ILE A 227 24.82 0.82 -20.88
CA ILE A 227 23.83 0.13 -21.72
C ILE A 227 23.45 -1.27 -21.22
N LYS A 228 24.27 -1.87 -20.33
CA LYS A 228 23.98 -3.17 -19.70
C LYS A 228 22.72 -3.13 -18.84
N CYS A 229 22.40 -1.96 -18.27
CA CYS A 229 21.22 -1.75 -17.45
C CYS A 229 20.24 -0.78 -18.11
N HIS A 230 20.73 0.35 -18.63
CA HIS A 230 19.86 1.39 -19.21
C HIS A 230 19.39 1.06 -20.64
N GLY A 231 19.77 -0.08 -21.20
CA GLY A 231 19.46 -0.49 -22.57
C GLY A 231 20.37 0.17 -23.61
N ALA A 232 20.42 -0.43 -24.81
CA ALA A 232 21.33 -0.03 -25.89
C ALA A 232 21.21 1.45 -26.29
N THR A 233 19.99 1.99 -26.23
CA THR A 233 19.65 3.39 -26.55
C THR A 233 19.46 4.25 -25.30
N GLY A 234 19.70 3.72 -24.09
CA GLY A 234 19.41 4.43 -22.85
C GLY A 234 17.91 4.56 -22.56
N SER A 235 17.05 3.72 -23.12
CA SER A 235 15.60 3.80 -22.92
C SER A 235 15.15 3.35 -21.53
N GLY A 236 16.00 2.69 -20.75
CA GLY A 236 15.64 2.04 -19.49
C GLY A 236 15.00 0.67 -19.73
N ASP A 237 14.41 0.11 -18.67
CA ASP A 237 13.72 -1.18 -18.71
C ASP A 237 12.49 -1.21 -17.77
N GLU A 238 11.76 -2.32 -17.77
CA GLU A 238 10.59 -2.57 -16.91
C GLU A 238 10.93 -2.80 -15.43
N SER A 239 12.21 -3.00 -15.09
CA SER A 239 12.66 -3.24 -13.72
C SER A 239 12.81 -1.94 -12.91
N GLY A 240 12.57 -0.79 -13.55
CA GLY A 240 12.68 0.53 -12.96
C GLY A 240 14.01 1.23 -13.24
N THR A 241 14.83 0.70 -14.16
CA THR A 241 16.00 1.41 -14.65
C THR A 241 15.58 2.64 -15.45
N PRO A 242 16.07 3.85 -15.11
CA PRO A 242 15.58 5.07 -15.74
C PRO A 242 16.02 5.21 -17.19
N SER A 243 15.18 5.88 -17.97
CA SER A 243 15.50 6.39 -19.29
C SER A 243 16.49 7.56 -19.21
N LEU A 244 17.60 7.43 -19.95
CA LEU A 244 18.62 8.45 -20.20
C LEU A 244 18.44 9.11 -21.58
N ALA A 245 17.84 8.39 -22.53
CA ALA A 245 17.67 8.81 -23.91
C ALA A 245 16.98 10.18 -24.02
N GLY A 246 17.54 11.09 -24.83
CA GLY A 246 16.94 12.40 -25.09
C GLY A 246 16.80 13.29 -23.86
N GLN A 247 17.45 12.96 -22.74
CA GLN A 247 17.47 13.80 -21.55
C GLN A 247 18.45 14.97 -21.75
N ASP A 248 18.25 16.07 -21.03
CA ASP A 248 19.14 17.22 -21.11
C ASP A 248 20.59 16.88 -20.69
N VAL A 249 21.56 17.35 -21.49
CA VAL A 249 23.00 17.08 -21.28
C VAL A 249 23.49 17.59 -19.93
N LYS A 250 23.07 18.80 -19.51
CA LYS A 250 23.51 19.38 -18.23
C LYS A 250 22.94 18.57 -17.07
N TYR A 251 21.68 18.14 -17.17
CA TYR A 251 21.07 17.26 -16.18
C TYR A 251 21.81 15.93 -16.10
N LEU A 252 22.02 15.23 -17.23
CA LEU A 252 22.72 13.94 -17.25
C LEU A 252 24.13 14.05 -16.65
N ASN A 253 24.90 15.07 -17.05
CA ASN A 253 26.24 15.30 -16.51
C ASN A 253 26.21 15.49 -14.99
N ALA A 254 25.32 16.35 -14.49
CA ALA A 254 25.16 16.60 -13.06
C ALA A 254 24.75 15.33 -12.29
N MET A 255 23.82 14.55 -12.81
CA MET A 255 23.34 13.33 -12.14
C MET A 255 24.40 12.23 -12.12
N ILE A 256 25.11 12.02 -13.23
CA ILE A 256 26.19 11.03 -13.31
C ILE A 256 27.29 11.38 -12.30
N LYS A 257 27.70 12.66 -12.24
CA LYS A 257 28.66 13.12 -11.22
C LYS A 257 28.13 12.90 -9.80
N ALA A 258 26.87 13.24 -9.53
CA ALA A 258 26.27 13.03 -8.21
C ALA A 258 26.28 11.56 -7.77
N TYR A 259 26.06 10.61 -8.69
CA TYR A 259 26.23 9.19 -8.38
C TYR A 259 27.69 8.80 -8.17
N ARG A 260 28.61 9.18 -9.08
CA ARG A 260 30.04 8.88 -8.94
C ARG A 260 30.61 9.38 -7.61
N ASP A 261 30.26 10.61 -7.26
CA ASP A 261 30.74 11.32 -6.08
C ASP A 261 29.97 10.95 -4.79
N LYS A 262 29.04 9.97 -4.89
CA LYS A 262 28.21 9.46 -3.79
C LYS A 262 27.36 10.51 -3.09
N VAL A 263 27.08 11.63 -3.77
CA VAL A 263 26.03 12.56 -3.35
C VAL A 263 24.65 11.91 -3.51
N ARG A 264 24.51 11.02 -4.51
CA ARG A 264 23.37 10.12 -4.67
C ARG A 264 23.78 8.68 -4.41
N GLU A 265 23.11 8.05 -3.46
CA GLU A 265 23.36 6.67 -3.07
C GLU A 265 22.72 5.67 -4.06
N HIS A 266 23.56 4.85 -4.70
CA HIS A 266 23.13 3.69 -5.48
C HIS A 266 24.33 2.79 -5.84
N ASP A 267 24.46 1.63 -5.18
CA ASP A 267 25.62 0.72 -5.31
C ASP A 267 25.99 0.39 -6.76
N ALA A 268 25.01 0.02 -7.59
CA ALA A 268 25.28 -0.35 -8.98
C ALA A 268 25.81 0.83 -9.81
N MET A 269 25.32 2.05 -9.54
CA MET A 269 25.79 3.25 -10.23
C MET A 269 27.17 3.66 -9.74
N HIS A 270 27.44 3.57 -8.43
CA HIS A 270 28.79 3.81 -7.89
C HIS A 270 29.81 2.91 -8.57
N LYS A 271 29.51 1.62 -8.69
CA LYS A 271 30.38 0.64 -9.36
C LYS A 271 30.54 0.92 -10.85
N ALA A 272 29.48 1.29 -11.55
CA ALA A 272 29.52 1.57 -12.99
C ALA A 272 30.28 2.86 -13.33
N LEU A 273 30.40 3.79 -12.37
CA LEU A 273 31.02 5.09 -12.56
C LEU A 273 32.43 5.20 -11.94
N ASP A 274 32.89 4.14 -11.27
CA ASP A 274 34.20 4.12 -10.61
C ASP A 274 35.33 4.38 -11.62
N GLY A 275 36.23 5.29 -11.26
CA GLY A 275 37.35 5.69 -12.12
C GLY A 275 37.00 6.61 -13.31
N LEU A 276 35.72 6.92 -13.58
CA LEU A 276 35.36 7.82 -14.68
C LEU A 276 35.73 9.27 -14.40
N LYS A 277 36.40 9.89 -15.37
CA LYS A 277 36.81 11.29 -15.37
C LYS A 277 35.68 12.19 -15.84
N ASP A 278 35.73 13.46 -15.43
CA ASP A 278 34.72 14.47 -15.80
C ASP A 278 34.50 14.59 -17.31
N ARG A 279 35.58 14.53 -18.10
CA ARG A 279 35.51 14.55 -19.57
C ARG A 279 34.74 13.34 -20.13
N GLU A 280 34.91 12.16 -19.53
CA GLU A 280 34.25 10.92 -19.99
C GLU A 280 32.76 10.98 -19.65
N ILE A 281 32.42 11.47 -18.45
CA ILE A 281 31.03 11.71 -18.03
C ILE A 281 30.33 12.69 -18.96
N GLU A 282 31.00 13.78 -19.34
CA GLU A 282 30.46 14.73 -20.32
C GLU A 282 30.16 14.03 -21.65
N LYS A 283 31.05 13.17 -22.15
CA LYS A 283 30.83 12.43 -23.39
C LYS A 283 29.68 11.42 -23.26
N ILE A 284 29.53 10.74 -22.12
CA ILE A 284 28.38 9.84 -21.85
C ILE A 284 27.06 10.63 -21.88
N ALA A 285 27.01 11.78 -21.21
CA ALA A 285 25.83 12.64 -21.19
C ALA A 285 25.44 13.11 -22.60
N ILE A 286 26.42 13.51 -23.42
CA ILE A 286 26.22 13.91 -24.82
C ILE A 286 25.66 12.74 -25.65
N PHE A 287 26.20 11.53 -25.47
CA PHE A 287 25.76 10.34 -26.19
C PHE A 287 24.29 10.04 -25.92
N PHE A 288 23.89 9.88 -24.66
CA PHE A 288 22.49 9.55 -24.34
C PHE A 288 21.51 10.70 -24.61
N ALA A 289 21.93 11.95 -24.47
CA ALA A 289 21.09 13.10 -24.84
C ALA A 289 20.77 13.16 -26.34
N ALA A 290 21.65 12.60 -27.19
CA ALA A 290 21.41 12.53 -28.64
C ALA A 290 20.52 11.35 -29.05
N GLU A 291 20.35 10.35 -28.19
CA GLU A 291 19.46 9.22 -28.44
C GLU A 291 18.00 9.66 -28.47
N GLN A 292 17.20 9.04 -29.34
CA GLN A 292 15.77 9.33 -29.38
C GLN A 292 15.07 8.71 -28.17
N PRO A 293 14.34 9.49 -27.37
CA PRO A 293 13.61 8.93 -26.25
C PRO A 293 12.49 8.04 -26.78
N ALA A 294 12.44 6.81 -26.27
CA ALA A 294 11.36 5.88 -26.52
C ALA A 294 10.41 5.88 -25.33
N GLN A 295 9.13 5.62 -25.61
CA GLN A 295 8.17 5.27 -24.59
C GLN A 295 8.62 3.95 -23.96
N ILE A 296 8.80 3.93 -22.63
CA ILE A 296 9.03 2.67 -21.93
C ILE A 296 7.80 1.76 -22.07
N ALA A 297 8.02 0.45 -22.11
CA ALA A 297 6.95 -0.54 -22.03
C ALA A 297 6.39 -0.57 -20.60
N PHE A 298 5.58 0.43 -20.25
CA PHE A 298 4.87 0.50 -18.98
C PHE A 298 3.41 0.12 -19.18
N ALA A 299 3.00 -0.99 -18.58
CA ALA A 299 1.58 -1.31 -18.44
C ALA A 299 1.01 -0.51 -17.25
N PRO A 300 0.05 0.40 -17.49
CA PRO A 300 -0.61 1.10 -16.39
C PRO A 300 -1.32 0.11 -15.46
N PRO A 301 -1.58 0.50 -14.19
CA PRO A 301 -2.29 -0.38 -13.27
C PRO A 301 -3.69 -0.70 -13.79
N GLU A 302 -4.18 -1.89 -13.41
CA GLU A 302 -5.54 -2.34 -13.74
C GLU A 302 -6.59 -1.30 -13.31
N PRO A 303 -7.59 -0.97 -14.15
CA PRO A 303 -8.64 -0.02 -13.78
C PRO A 303 -9.35 -0.41 -12.48
N ILE A 304 -9.72 0.59 -11.67
CA ILE A 304 -10.35 0.36 -10.36
C ILE A 304 -11.66 -0.45 -10.46
N GLY A 305 -12.43 -0.28 -11.53
CA GLY A 305 -13.65 -1.06 -11.76
C GLY A 305 -13.38 -2.56 -11.93
N ASP A 306 -12.30 -2.94 -12.61
CA ASP A 306 -11.94 -4.34 -12.82
C ASP A 306 -11.36 -4.94 -11.53
N LEU A 307 -10.49 -4.20 -10.84
CA LEU A 307 -10.01 -4.55 -9.51
C LEU A 307 -11.17 -4.77 -8.52
N ALA A 308 -12.17 -3.90 -8.55
CA ALA A 308 -13.36 -4.03 -7.72
C ALA A 308 -14.13 -5.32 -8.01
N GLN A 309 -14.39 -5.65 -9.28
CA GLN A 309 -15.06 -6.91 -9.66
C GLN A 309 -14.31 -8.14 -9.10
N ARG A 310 -12.97 -8.09 -9.07
CA ARG A 310 -12.16 -9.17 -8.50
C ARG A 310 -12.33 -9.28 -6.99
N CYS A 311 -12.38 -8.14 -6.28
CA CYS A 311 -12.63 -8.09 -4.83
C CYS A 311 -14.06 -8.56 -4.49
N ASP A 312 -15.05 -8.17 -5.30
CA ASP A 312 -16.47 -8.50 -5.11
C ASP A 312 -16.75 -10.02 -5.10
N ARG A 313 -15.93 -10.81 -5.81
CA ARG A 313 -16.00 -12.28 -5.77
C ARG A 313 -15.91 -12.88 -4.36
N CYS A 314 -15.27 -12.18 -3.43
CA CYS A 314 -15.20 -12.57 -2.02
C CYS A 314 -16.00 -11.63 -1.11
N HIS A 315 -15.98 -10.32 -1.39
CA HIS A 315 -16.44 -9.29 -0.47
C HIS A 315 -17.92 -8.89 -0.63
N SER A 316 -18.61 -9.35 -1.68
CA SER A 316 -20.05 -9.12 -1.85
C SER A 316 -20.92 -10.27 -1.32
N LEU A 317 -20.30 -11.37 -0.87
CA LEU A 317 -21.01 -12.57 -0.42
C LEU A 317 -20.90 -12.74 1.10
N VAL A 318 -22.01 -13.11 1.74
CA VAL A 318 -21.98 -13.57 3.12
C VAL A 318 -21.62 -15.06 3.11
N SER A 319 -20.35 -15.35 3.36
CA SER A 319 -19.87 -16.73 3.51
C SER A 319 -20.19 -17.28 4.89
N THR A 320 -20.69 -18.51 4.95
CA THR A 320 -20.83 -19.27 6.21
C THR A 320 -19.58 -20.08 6.55
N ASN A 321 -18.60 -20.18 5.63
CA ASN A 321 -17.32 -20.84 5.89
C ASN A 321 -16.45 -19.93 6.78
N PRO A 322 -16.09 -20.36 8.01
CA PRO A 322 -15.26 -19.58 8.94
C PRO A 322 -13.88 -19.19 8.39
N GLU A 323 -13.36 -19.92 7.40
CA GLU A 323 -12.08 -19.64 6.73
C GLU A 323 -12.20 -18.61 5.60
N MET A 324 -13.42 -18.33 5.13
CA MET A 324 -13.72 -17.37 4.06
C MET A 324 -14.63 -16.23 4.55
N LEU A 325 -14.49 -15.83 5.81
CA LEU A 325 -15.21 -14.68 6.35
C LEU A 325 -14.58 -13.38 5.82
N ALA A 326 -15.15 -12.86 4.73
CA ALA A 326 -14.77 -11.59 4.15
C ALA A 326 -15.64 -10.45 4.73
N PRO A 327 -15.06 -9.28 5.05
CA PRO A 327 -15.84 -8.10 5.39
C PRO A 327 -16.59 -7.55 4.18
N LYS A 328 -17.75 -6.94 4.43
CA LYS A 328 -18.36 -5.99 3.50
C LYS A 328 -17.46 -4.76 3.35
N LEU A 329 -17.20 -4.34 2.11
CA LEU A 329 -16.35 -3.19 1.79
C LEU A 329 -17.14 -1.91 1.52
N ASN A 330 -18.33 -2.01 0.95
CA ASN A 330 -19.16 -0.85 0.60
C ASN A 330 -19.48 0.00 1.83
N GLY A 331 -19.34 1.31 1.69
CA GLY A 331 -19.64 2.29 2.75
C GLY A 331 -18.66 2.24 3.91
N GLN A 332 -17.53 1.53 3.76
CA GLN A 332 -16.47 1.49 4.76
C GLN A 332 -15.65 2.78 4.77
N ASN A 333 -15.07 3.13 5.92
CA ASN A 333 -14.21 4.30 6.07
C ASN A 333 -13.00 4.19 5.12
N ARG A 334 -12.82 5.21 4.26
CA ARG A 334 -11.78 5.24 3.23
C ARG A 334 -10.38 5.09 3.80
N ALA A 335 -10.04 5.88 4.82
CA ALA A 335 -8.72 5.84 5.45
C ALA A 335 -8.46 4.49 6.13
N TYR A 336 -9.49 3.85 6.70
CA TYR A 336 -9.39 2.48 7.21
C TYR A 336 -9.11 1.47 6.09
N LEU A 337 -9.78 1.57 4.94
CA LEU A 337 -9.53 0.68 3.81
C LEU A 337 -8.10 0.81 3.30
N ILE A 338 -7.59 2.04 3.15
CA ILE A 338 -6.18 2.29 2.77
C ILE A 338 -5.26 1.60 3.76
N LYS A 339 -5.40 1.91 5.05
CA LYS A 339 -4.58 1.33 6.12
C LYS A 339 -4.62 -0.21 6.13
N ALA A 340 -5.81 -0.79 5.99
CA ALA A 340 -6.01 -2.22 5.99
C ALA A 340 -5.34 -2.92 4.80
N MET A 341 -5.50 -2.36 3.60
CA MET A 341 -4.93 -2.92 2.37
C MET A 341 -3.42 -2.82 2.33
N THR A 342 -2.86 -1.68 2.77
CA THR A 342 -1.42 -1.50 2.96
C THR A 342 -0.86 -2.53 3.94
N ALA A 343 -1.49 -2.70 5.10
CA ALA A 343 -1.04 -3.70 6.08
C ALA A 343 -1.10 -5.15 5.55
N TYR A 344 -2.06 -5.49 4.68
CA TYR A 344 -2.08 -6.80 4.03
C TYR A 344 -0.97 -6.95 2.99
N ARG A 345 -0.72 -5.92 2.18
CA ARG A 345 0.37 -5.90 1.19
C ARG A 345 1.71 -6.10 1.88
N ASP A 346 1.94 -5.35 2.95
CA ASP A 346 3.24 -5.25 3.62
C ASP A 346 3.46 -6.39 4.62
N GLY A 347 2.43 -7.21 4.88
CA GLY A 347 2.50 -8.40 5.74
C GLY A 347 2.21 -8.12 7.22
N ASP A 348 1.99 -6.86 7.60
CA ASP A 348 1.64 -6.43 8.95
C ASP A 348 0.26 -6.93 9.43
N ARG A 349 -0.59 -7.37 8.50
CA ARG A 349 -1.90 -7.95 8.78
C ARG A 349 -2.02 -9.35 8.19
N GLY A 350 -2.30 -10.33 9.03
CA GLY A 350 -2.42 -11.73 8.62
C GLY A 350 -3.64 -12.02 7.75
N SER A 351 -3.41 -12.48 6.52
CA SER A 351 -4.33 -13.23 5.65
C SER A 351 -3.57 -13.64 4.40
N SER A 352 -3.40 -14.94 4.15
CA SER A 352 -2.65 -15.41 2.97
C SER A 352 -3.33 -15.01 1.65
N ALA A 353 -4.66 -15.05 1.62
CA ALA A 353 -5.45 -14.64 0.46
C ALA A 353 -5.31 -13.13 0.19
N MET A 354 -5.51 -12.29 1.21
CA MET A 354 -5.41 -10.83 1.03
C MET A 354 -3.97 -10.39 0.79
N HIS A 355 -2.97 -11.03 1.39
CA HIS A 355 -1.57 -10.74 1.08
C HIS A 355 -1.26 -10.97 -0.40
N LYS A 356 -1.68 -12.12 -0.97
CA LYS A 356 -1.51 -12.42 -2.40
C LYS A 356 -2.22 -11.42 -3.32
N ILE A 357 -3.41 -10.95 -2.94
CA ILE A 357 -4.16 -9.96 -3.73
C ILE A 357 -3.47 -8.59 -3.63
N SER A 358 -3.14 -8.15 -2.42
CA SER A 358 -2.58 -6.83 -2.15
C SER A 358 -1.12 -6.69 -2.59
N SER A 359 -0.32 -7.76 -2.60
CA SER A 359 1.06 -7.73 -3.11
C SER A 359 1.13 -7.47 -4.62
N GLY A 360 0.07 -7.80 -5.36
CA GLY A 360 -0.09 -7.42 -6.76
C GLY A 360 -0.47 -5.94 -6.96
N LEU A 361 -0.87 -5.22 -5.92
CA LEU A 361 -1.19 -3.79 -5.97
C LEU A 361 0.09 -2.96 -5.82
N TYR A 362 0.90 -2.98 -6.88
CA TYR A 362 2.23 -2.39 -6.89
C TYR A 362 2.26 -0.89 -6.55
N PHE A 363 1.25 -0.14 -7.00
CA PHE A 363 1.15 1.30 -6.78
C PHE A 363 0.19 1.64 -5.63
N ASP A 364 0.59 2.55 -4.74
CA ASP A 364 -0.25 3.05 -3.65
C ASP A 364 -1.54 3.71 -4.18
N ALA A 365 -1.50 4.29 -5.38
CA ALA A 365 -2.69 4.79 -6.07
C ALA A 365 -3.76 3.71 -6.26
N SER A 366 -3.39 2.43 -6.44
CA SER A 366 -4.37 1.35 -6.61
C SER A 366 -5.11 1.04 -5.31
N ILE A 367 -4.38 1.05 -4.18
CA ILE A 367 -4.98 0.91 -2.84
C ILE A 367 -5.95 2.06 -2.59
N GLU A 368 -5.52 3.28 -2.88
CA GLU A 368 -6.34 4.48 -2.68
C GLU A 368 -7.56 4.52 -3.60
N GLY A 369 -7.41 4.11 -4.86
CA GLY A 369 -8.51 4.02 -5.81
C GLY A 369 -9.57 3.01 -5.36
N ILE A 370 -9.16 1.82 -4.93
CA ILE A 370 -10.06 0.81 -4.35
C ILE A 370 -10.77 1.35 -3.11
N ALA A 371 -10.03 1.97 -2.19
CA ALA A 371 -10.60 2.54 -0.98
C ALA A 371 -11.62 3.64 -1.29
N THR A 372 -11.31 4.51 -2.25
CA THR A 372 -12.23 5.55 -2.73
C THR A 372 -13.50 4.93 -3.31
N TYR A 373 -13.35 3.95 -4.21
CA TYR A 373 -14.46 3.24 -4.86
C TYR A 373 -15.43 2.61 -3.85
N TYR A 374 -14.93 1.88 -2.86
CA TYR A 374 -15.79 1.22 -1.88
C TYR A 374 -16.39 2.18 -0.85
N SER A 375 -15.63 3.21 -0.43
CA SER A 375 -16.15 4.20 0.51
C SER A 375 -17.29 5.06 -0.07
N ALA A 376 -17.29 5.28 -1.39
CA ALA A 376 -18.32 6.04 -2.09
C ALA A 376 -19.62 5.25 -2.33
N GLN A 377 -19.60 3.93 -2.24
CA GLN A 377 -20.80 3.10 -2.41
C GLN A 377 -21.60 2.95 -1.13
N ALA A 378 -22.93 2.99 -1.25
CA ALA A 378 -23.81 2.71 -0.12
C ALA A 378 -23.49 1.34 0.50
N ALA A 379 -23.39 1.30 1.84
CA ALA A 379 -23.29 0.06 2.58
C ALA A 379 -24.48 -0.85 2.22
N LYS A 380 -24.22 -2.13 1.99
CA LYS A 380 -25.21 -3.15 1.57
C LYS A 380 -25.30 -4.27 2.58
#